data_AF-A0A2W4W532-F1
#
_entry.id   AF-A0A2W4W532-F1
#
_cell.length_a   1.000
_cell.length_b   1.000
_cell.length_c   1.000
_cell.angle_alpha   90.00
_cell.angle_beta   90.00
_cell.angle_gamma   90.00
#
_symmetry.space_group_name_H-M   'P 1'
#
loop_
_entity.id
_entity.type
_entity.pdbx_description
1 polymer ?
#
loop_
_entity_poly.entity_id
_entity_poly.type
_entity_poly.pdbx_seq_one_letter_code
_entity_poly.pdbx_strand_id
1 'polypeptide(L)'
;MILTTSAGDYPIPPEVAQKLPTVPPLPEQGAPDYRQQVRDFEHWLDSEPGHTIDFERLRRWHTVQEERASSAMNEGRPFVVTDDGLE
;
A
#
# COMPACT_ATOMS: atom_id res chain seq x y z
N MET A 1 6.44 8.09 6.87
CA MET A 1 5.74 6.91 6.34
C MET A 1 6.75 6.13 5.51
N ILE A 2 6.82 4.81 5.69
CA ILE A 2 7.79 3.92 5.02
C ILE A 2 7.02 2.94 4.16
N LEU A 3 7.49 2.72 2.93
CA LEU A 3 7.05 1.63 2.08
C LEU A 3 8.00 0.45 2.31
N THR A 4 7.48 -0.64 2.86
CA THR A 4 8.20 -1.90 2.97
C THR A 4 7.93 -2.75 1.73
N THR A 5 9.02 -3.20 1.10
CA THR A 5 9.02 -4.06 -0.08
C THR A 5 9.96 -5.25 0.18
N SER A 6 9.92 -6.26 -0.67
CA SER A 6 10.85 -7.40 -0.64
C SER A 6 12.31 -6.98 -0.87
N ALA A 7 12.52 -5.86 -1.56
CA ALA A 7 13.85 -5.26 -1.79
C ALA A 7 14.31 -4.34 -0.65
N GLY A 8 13.49 -4.13 0.40
CA GLY A 8 13.82 -3.31 1.57
C GLY A 8 12.80 -2.21 1.89
N ASP A 9 13.18 -1.34 2.83
CA ASP A 9 12.37 -0.24 3.34
C ASP A 9 12.74 1.09 2.68
N TYR A 10 11.76 1.77 2.10
CA TYR A 10 11.95 3.01 1.36
C TYR A 10 11.08 4.13 1.92
N PRO A 11 11.65 5.34 2.18
CA PRO A 11 10.85 6.47 2.62
C PRO A 11 9.91 6.92 1.51
N ILE A 12 8.63 7.11 1.84
CA ILE A 12 7.64 7.64 0.91
C ILE A 12 7.78 9.18 0.87
N PRO A 13 8.04 9.80 -0.28
CA PRO A 13 8.08 11.25 -0.42
C PRO A 13 6.74 11.90 -0.03
N PRO A 14 6.75 13.11 0.56
CA PRO A 14 5.53 13.77 1.01
C PRO A 14 4.54 14.04 -0.14
N GLU A 15 5.05 14.32 -1.34
CA GLU A 15 4.24 14.52 -2.56
C GLU A 15 3.49 13.26 -2.99
N VAL A 16 4.08 12.07 -2.78
CA VAL A 16 3.45 10.78 -3.06
C VAL A 16 2.45 10.46 -1.95
N ALA A 17 2.83 10.66 -0.69
CA ALA A 17 1.96 10.38 0.46
C ALA A 17 0.64 11.16 0.41
N GLN A 18 0.63 12.39 -0.13
CA GLN A 18 -0.59 13.19 -0.32
C GLN A 18 -1.54 12.64 -1.40
N LYS A 19 -1.03 11.84 -2.33
CA LYS A 19 -1.80 11.22 -3.41
C LYS A 19 -2.35 9.85 -3.03
N LEU A 20 -1.85 9.25 -1.95
CA LEU A 20 -2.28 7.93 -1.52
C LEU A 20 -3.73 7.97 -1.01
N PRO A 21 -4.57 7.02 -1.43
CA PRO A 21 -5.91 6.89 -0.88
C PRO A 21 -5.84 6.58 0.62
N THR A 22 -6.81 7.08 1.37
CA THR A 22 -6.90 6.85 2.81
C THR A 22 -7.63 5.54 3.06
N VAL A 23 -6.87 4.47 3.27
CA VAL A 23 -7.40 3.13 3.49
C VAL A 23 -7.08 2.72 4.94
N PRO A 24 -8.02 2.07 5.66
CA PRO A 24 -7.73 1.50 6.97
C PRO A 24 -6.62 0.44 6.89
N PRO A 25 -5.91 0.17 8.01
CA PRO A 25 -4.89 -0.87 8.04
C PRO A 25 -5.49 -2.25 7.70
N LEU A 26 -4.72 -3.06 6.99
CA LEU A 26 -5.11 -4.44 6.70
C LEU A 26 -5.13 -5.28 7.97
N PRO A 27 -6.10 -6.20 8.11
CA PRO A 27 -6.18 -7.08 9.27
C PRO A 27 -4.95 -8.00 9.37
N GLU A 28 -4.28 -8.00 10.52
CA GLU A 28 -3.04 -8.74 10.73
C GLU A 28 -3.27 -10.15 11.29
N GLN A 29 -2.88 -11.17 10.52
CA GLN A 29 -2.97 -12.58 10.93
C GLN A 29 -2.00 -12.89 12.09
N GLY A 30 -2.48 -12.68 13.32
CA GLY A 30 -1.68 -12.84 14.54
C GLY A 30 -2.06 -11.86 15.64
N ALA A 31 -2.78 -10.78 15.30
CA ALA A 31 -3.31 -9.86 16.28
C ALA A 31 -4.44 -10.52 17.11
N PRO A 32 -4.52 -10.26 18.43
CA PRO A 32 -5.60 -10.79 19.28
C PRO A 32 -7.00 -10.41 18.77
N ASP A 33 -7.11 -9.24 18.13
CA ASP A 33 -8.35 -8.70 17.58
C ASP A 33 -8.52 -8.95 16.06
N TYR A 34 -7.77 -9.88 15.46
CA TYR A 34 -7.81 -10.13 14.01
C TYR A 34 -9.23 -10.27 13.45
N ARG A 35 -10.10 -11.06 14.11
CA ARG A 35 -11.49 -11.24 13.66
C ARG A 35 -12.31 -9.95 13.69
N GLN A 36 -12.01 -9.05 14.62
CA GLN A 36 -12.67 -7.76 14.70
C GLN A 36 -12.16 -6.86 13.58
N GLN A 37 -10.84 -6.80 13.38
CA GLN A 37 -10.22 -6.04 12.29
C GLN A 37 -10.74 -6.45 10.90
N VAL A 38 -10.92 -7.75 10.66
CA VAL A 38 -11.53 -8.25 9.41
C VAL A 38 -12.94 -7.69 9.24
N ARG A 39 -13.79 -7.76 10.27
CA ARG A 39 -15.16 -7.22 10.19
C ARG A 39 -15.19 -5.71 9.98
N ASP A 40 -14.35 -4.96 10.68
CA ASP A 40 -14.27 -3.51 10.51
C ASP A 40 -13.80 -3.13 9.09
N PHE A 41 -12.84 -3.87 8.55
CA PHE A 41 -12.34 -3.68 7.19
C PHE A 41 -13.41 -4.02 6.14
N GLU A 42 -14.10 -5.16 6.29
CA GLU A 42 -15.23 -5.53 5.42
C GLU A 42 -16.37 -4.53 5.50
N HIS A 43 -16.69 -4.03 6.70
CA HIS A 43 -17.71 -3.00 6.88
C HIS A 43 -17.32 -1.69 6.20
N TRP A 44 -16.05 -1.28 6.29
CA TRP A 44 -15.55 -0.11 5.58
C TRP A 44 -15.68 -0.28 4.06
N LEU A 45 -15.30 -1.43 3.51
CA LEU A 45 -15.45 -1.71 2.06
C LEU A 45 -16.90 -1.63 1.58
N ASP A 46 -17.85 -2.13 2.38
CA ASP A 46 -19.28 -2.14 2.06
C ASP A 46 -19.94 -0.74 2.22
N SER A 47 -19.39 0.10 3.10
CA SER A 47 -19.98 1.40 3.44
C SER A 47 -20.11 2.34 2.24
N GLU A 48 -19.12 2.36 1.34
CA GLU A 48 -19.13 3.21 0.14
C GLU A 48 -18.41 2.51 -1.03
N PRO A 49 -18.96 2.54 -2.26
CA PRO A 49 -18.32 1.91 -3.42
C PRO A 49 -16.94 2.51 -3.73
N GLY A 50 -16.69 3.77 -3.34
CA GLY A 50 -15.38 4.43 -3.46
C GLY A 50 -14.28 3.75 -2.65
N HIS A 51 -14.60 3.12 -1.51
CA HIS A 51 -13.63 2.46 -0.65
C HIS A 51 -12.98 1.24 -1.32
N THR A 52 -13.77 0.47 -2.08
CA THR A 52 -13.22 -0.63 -2.89
C THR A 52 -12.22 -0.09 -3.91
N ILE A 53 -12.56 1.01 -4.59
CA ILE A 53 -11.70 1.64 -5.60
C ILE A 53 -10.40 2.16 -4.95
N ASP A 54 -10.51 2.84 -3.82
CA ASP A 54 -9.37 3.35 -3.04
C ASP A 54 -8.45 2.22 -2.56
N PHE A 55 -9.02 1.12 -2.08
CA PHE A 55 -8.27 -0.05 -1.68
C PHE A 55 -7.52 -0.69 -2.86
N GLU A 56 -8.21 -0.90 -3.98
CA GLU A 56 -7.59 -1.47 -5.18
C GLU A 56 -6.49 -0.56 -5.75
N ARG A 57 -6.70 0.75 -5.73
CA ARG A 57 -5.70 1.75 -6.15
C ARG A 57 -4.46 1.69 -5.27
N LEU A 58 -4.63 1.61 -3.95
CA LEU A 58 -3.50 1.46 -3.02
C LEU A 58 -2.74 0.15 -3.27
N ARG A 59 -3.48 -0.96 -3.45
CA ARG A 59 -2.91 -2.28 -3.70
C ARG A 59 -2.12 -2.32 -5.01
N ARG A 60 -2.66 -1.70 -6.07
CA ARG A 60 -1.99 -1.60 -7.37
C ARG A 60 -0.72 -0.78 -7.27
N TRP A 61 -0.77 0.39 -6.63
CA TRP A 61 0.42 1.20 -6.38
C TRP A 61 1.50 0.42 -5.62
N HIS A 62 1.14 -0.28 -4.53
CA HIS A 62 2.10 -1.08 -3.76
C HIS A 62 2.78 -2.15 -4.62
N THR A 63 2.01 -2.83 -5.48
CA THR A 63 2.53 -3.83 -6.43
C THR A 63 3.54 -3.23 -7.41
N VAL A 64 3.19 -2.08 -8.02
CA VAL A 64 4.08 -1.38 -8.94
C VAL A 64 5.38 -0.96 -8.26
N GLN A 65 5.30 -0.45 -7.02
CA GLN A 65 6.51 -0.08 -6.28
C GLN A 65 7.36 -1.29 -5.89
N GLU A 66 6.75 -2.42 -5.53
CA GLU A 66 7.46 -3.70 -5.26
C GLU A 66 8.23 -4.18 -6.50
N GLU A 67 7.59 -4.18 -7.68
CA GLU A 67 8.23 -4.56 -8.94
C GLU A 67 9.39 -3.63 -9.29
N ARG A 68 9.21 -2.31 -9.10
CA ARG A 68 10.24 -1.31 -9.39
C ARG A 68 11.40 -1.36 -8.40
N ALA A 69 11.13 -1.57 -7.11
CA ALA A 69 12.15 -1.75 -6.10
C ALA A 69 12.98 -3.01 -6.39
N SER A 70 12.30 -4.11 -6.73
CA SER A 70 12.94 -5.36 -7.16
C SER A 70 13.79 -5.18 -8.42
N SER A 71 13.31 -4.46 -9.43
CA SER A 71 14.09 -4.15 -10.64
C SER A 71 15.33 -3.34 -10.31
N ALA A 72 15.18 -2.26 -9.54
CA ALA A 72 16.29 -1.39 -9.15
C ALA A 72 17.37 -2.14 -8.35
N MET A 73 16.96 -3.02 -7.44
CA MET A 73 17.88 -3.89 -6.70
C MET A 73 18.66 -4.83 -7.63
N ASN A 74 17.99 -5.48 -8.59
CA ASN A 74 18.64 -6.35 -9.58
C ASN A 74 19.61 -5.59 -10.50
N GLU A 75 19.28 -4.33 -10.83
CA GLU A 75 20.11 -3.44 -11.66
C GLU A 75 21.24 -2.74 -10.86
N GLY A 76 21.29 -2.92 -9.54
CA GLY A 76 22.28 -2.27 -8.67
C GLY A 76 22.14 -0.74 -8.61
N ARG A 77 20.93 -0.21 -8.83
CA ARG A 77 20.64 1.23 -8.81
C ARG A 77 19.77 1.62 -7.62
N PRO A 78 19.83 2.86 -7.13
CA PRO A 78 18.94 3.31 -6.06
C PRO A 78 17.48 3.32 -6.53
N PHE A 79 16.59 2.87 -5.65
CA PHE A 79 15.14 2.99 -5.83
C PHE A 79 14.62 4.22 -5.08
N VAL A 80 13.68 4.93 -5.71
CA VAL A 80 12.94 6.05 -5.12
C VAL A 80 11.46 5.80 -5.36
N VAL A 81 10.67 5.89 -4.29
CA VAL A 81 9.22 5.71 -4.33
C VAL A 81 8.58 6.85 -5.15
N THR A 82 7.63 6.49 -6.00
CA THR A 82 6.91 7.45 -6.87
C THR A 82 5.41 7.23 -6.81
N ASP A 83 4.61 8.12 -7.41
CA ASP A 83 3.14 7.96 -7.50
C ASP A 83 2.66 7.05 -8.64
N ASP A 84 3.60 6.39 -9.34
CA ASP A 84 3.32 5.44 -10.41
C ASP A 84 2.44 4.28 -9.94
N GLY A 85 1.34 4.02 -10.67
CA GLY A 85 0.32 3.05 -10.27
C GLY A 85 -0.86 3.63 -9.47
N LEU A 86 -0.88 4.95 -9.22
CA LEU A 86 -2.04 5.67 -8.66
C LEU A 86 -2.97 6.25 -9.74
N GLU A 87 -2.88 5.83 -11.00
CA GLU A 87 -3.78 6.31 -12.08
C GLU A 87 -5.17 5.67 -12.06
#